data_AF-A0A397V1Q1-F1
#
_entry.id   AF-A0A397V1Q1-F1
#
_cell.length_a   1.000
_cell.length_b   1.000
_cell.length_c   1.000
_cell.angle_alpha   90.00
_cell.angle_beta   90.00
_cell.angle_gamma   90.00
#
_symmetry.space_group_name_H-M   'P 1'
#
loop_
_entity.id
_entity.type
_entity.pdbx_description
1 polymer ?
#
loop_
_entity_poly.entity_id
_entity_poly.type
_entity_poly.pdbx_seq_one_letter_code
_entity_poly.pdbx_strand_id
1 'polypeptide(L)'
;MCINTTNIYTLEASENSLKIKQDTAALKFRGKFIFTMGSYEDAIIDLTKLLGIEPNSKFALRYRGDAYYLMERYKEAIIGLAKLLDIEICNKLLEEAYHLTKEALLI
;
A
#
# COMPACT_ATOMS: atom_id res chain seq x y z
N MET A 1 21.63 7.57 -37.94
CA MET A 1 22.06 7.71 -36.54
C MET A 1 20.88 7.32 -35.66
N CYS A 2 20.82 6.05 -35.25
CA CYS A 2 19.74 5.54 -34.41
C CYS A 2 20.02 5.98 -32.98
N ILE A 3 19.45 7.11 -32.56
CA ILE A 3 19.28 7.35 -31.13
C ILE A 3 18.36 6.22 -30.67
N ASN A 4 18.94 5.28 -29.94
CA ASN A 4 18.41 3.96 -29.66
C ASN A 4 17.04 4.13 -28.99
N THR A 5 15.95 3.85 -29.70
CA THR A 5 14.57 4.01 -29.21
C THR A 5 14.36 3.30 -27.88
N THR A 6 15.10 2.20 -27.66
CA THR A 6 15.20 1.47 -26.39
C THR A 6 15.60 2.35 -25.20
N ASN A 7 16.50 3.32 -25.37
CA ASN A 7 16.97 4.21 -24.29
C ASN A 7 15.89 5.25 -23.90
N ILE A 8 15.09 5.70 -24.86
CA ILE A 8 13.99 6.66 -24.62
C ILE A 8 12.87 5.98 -23.83
N TYR A 9 12.44 4.78 -24.23
CA TYR A 9 11.41 4.02 -23.50
C TYR A 9 11.84 3.68 -22.06
N THR A 10 13.13 3.39 -21.82
CA THR A 10 13.65 3.12 -20.47
C THR A 10 13.69 4.35 -19.59
N LEU A 11 14.01 5.53 -20.15
CA LEU A 11 14.03 6.78 -19.42
C LEU A 11 12.61 7.20 -19.00
N GLU A 12 11.65 7.18 -19.94
CA GLU A 12 10.25 7.51 -19.63
C GLU A 12 9.65 6.58 -18.57
N ALA A 13 9.91 5.27 -18.66
CA ALA A 13 9.50 4.31 -17.65
C ALA A 13 10.13 4.61 -16.28
N SER A 14 11.41 5.00 -16.25
CA SER A 14 12.12 5.35 -15.02
C SER A 14 11.57 6.63 -14.38
N GLU A 15 11.26 7.66 -15.16
CA GLU A 15 10.68 8.92 -14.70
C GLU A 15 9.27 8.71 -14.15
N ASN A 16 8.45 7.93 -14.85
CA ASN A 16 7.10 7.59 -14.40
C ASN A 16 7.14 6.79 -13.09
N SER A 17 8.07 5.82 -12.96
CA SER A 17 8.24 5.06 -11.73
C SER A 17 8.65 5.95 -10.55
N LEU A 18 9.55 6.93 -10.78
CA LEU A 18 9.99 7.88 -9.77
C LEU A 18 8.83 8.78 -9.33
N LYS A 19 8.05 9.27 -10.29
CA LYS A 19 6.87 10.11 -10.03
C LYS A 19 5.82 9.37 -9.21
N ILE A 20 5.48 8.13 -9.59
CA ILE A 20 4.56 7.27 -8.83
C ILE A 20 5.05 7.09 -7.39
N LYS A 21 6.35 6.84 -7.20
CA LYS A 21 6.94 6.67 -5.86
C LYS A 21 6.88 7.95 -5.02
N GLN A 22 7.09 9.12 -5.63
CA GLN A 22 6.96 10.41 -4.95
C GLN A 22 5.50 10.68 -4.57
N ASP A 23 4.57 10.40 -5.48
CA ASP A 23 3.13 10.57 -5.26
C ASP A 23 2.63 9.65 -4.13
N THR A 24 3.09 8.39 -4.05
CA THR A 24 2.70 7.50 -2.94
C THR A 24 3.26 7.93 -1.59
N ALA A 25 4.51 8.41 -1.54
CA ALA A 25 5.11 8.91 -0.31
C ALA A 25 4.38 10.17 0.21
N ALA A 26 4.03 11.09 -0.68
CA ALA A 26 3.26 12.29 -0.36
C ALA A 26 1.87 11.93 0.19
N LEU A 27 1.16 11.00 -0.45
CA LEU A 27 -0.15 10.52 0.00
C LEU A 27 -0.07 9.84 1.38
N LYS A 28 0.97 9.02 1.64
CA LYS A 28 1.18 8.39 2.96
C LYS A 28 1.33 9.44 4.06
N PHE A 29 2.22 10.41 3.84
CA PHE A 29 2.49 11.45 4.84
C PHE A 29 1.25 12.32 5.09
N ARG A 30 0.63 12.83 4.03
CA ARG A 30 -0.53 13.72 4.14
C ARG A 30 -1.74 13.01 4.75
N GLY A 31 -2.04 11.79 4.30
CA GLY A 31 -3.16 11.00 4.85
C GLY A 31 -3.02 10.75 6.35
N LYS A 32 -1.84 10.38 6.83
CA LYS A 32 -1.59 10.19 8.28
C LYS A 32 -1.62 11.52 9.05
N PHE A 33 -1.06 12.59 8.50
CA PHE A 33 -1.09 13.89 9.14
C PHE A 33 -2.54 14.36 9.35
N ILE A 34 -3.35 14.35 8.29
CA ILE A 34 -4.77 14.71 8.32
C ILE A 34 -5.55 13.81 9.28
N PHE A 35 -5.29 12.50 9.28
CA PHE A 35 -5.89 11.56 10.24
C PHE A 35 -5.57 11.96 11.70
N THR A 36 -4.32 12.31 11.97
CA THR A 36 -3.88 12.71 13.32
C THR A 36 -4.52 14.03 13.76
N MET A 37 -4.87 14.89 12.81
CA MET A 37 -5.62 16.13 13.06
C MET A 37 -7.12 15.90 13.29
N GLY A 38 -7.62 14.67 13.16
CA GLY A 38 -9.03 14.31 13.35
C GLY A 38 -9.93 14.53 12.14
N SER A 39 -9.38 14.99 11.01
CA SER A 39 -10.11 15.19 9.75
C SER A 39 -10.24 13.87 8.98
N TYR A 40 -11.04 12.94 9.49
CA TYR A 40 -11.06 11.56 9.02
C TYR A 40 -11.53 11.41 7.55
N GLU A 41 -12.51 12.17 7.10
CA GLU A 41 -13.00 12.17 5.71
C GLU A 41 -11.89 12.53 4.71
N ASP A 42 -11.15 13.59 4.99
CA ASP A 42 -10.05 14.05 4.13
C ASP A 42 -8.91 13.02 4.11
N ALA A 43 -8.62 12.39 5.25
CA ALA A 43 -7.65 11.32 5.32
C ALA A 43 -8.08 10.13 4.44
N ILE A 44 -9.37 9.76 4.47
CA ILE A 44 -9.93 8.67 3.65
C ILE A 44 -9.73 8.93 2.15
N ILE A 45 -9.84 10.18 1.68
CA ILE A 45 -9.63 10.54 0.27
C ILE A 45 -8.22 10.17 -0.17
N ASP A 46 -7.21 10.58 0.59
CA ASP A 46 -5.80 10.33 0.24
C ASP A 46 -5.41 8.88 0.40
N LEU A 47 -5.89 8.23 1.46
CA LEU A 47 -5.64 6.80 1.67
C LEU A 47 -6.33 5.95 0.58
N THR A 48 -7.47 6.40 0.06
CA THR A 48 -8.14 5.75 -1.09
C THR A 48 -7.37 5.95 -2.39
N LYS A 49 -6.85 7.16 -2.65
CA LYS A 49 -5.93 7.39 -3.79
C LYS A 49 -4.69 6.50 -3.69
N LEU A 50 -4.10 6.41 -2.50
CA LEU A 50 -2.95 5.54 -2.26
C LEU A 50 -3.28 4.07 -2.54
N LEU A 51 -4.47 3.59 -2.16
CA LEU A 51 -4.93 2.24 -2.50
C LEU A 51 -5.21 2.05 -4.00
N GLY A 52 -5.46 3.11 -4.75
CA GLY A 52 -5.52 3.05 -6.21
C GLY A 52 -4.15 2.76 -6.84
N ILE A 53 -3.06 3.16 -6.19
CA ILE A 53 -1.68 2.98 -6.66
C ILE A 53 -1.03 1.73 -6.05
N GLU A 54 -1.22 1.53 -4.75
CA GLU A 54 -0.74 0.40 -3.96
C GLU A 54 -1.95 -0.35 -3.33
N PRO A 55 -2.64 -1.24 -4.06
CA PRO A 55 -3.88 -1.87 -3.60
C PRO A 55 -3.78 -2.67 -2.30
N ASN A 56 -2.57 -3.13 -1.97
CA ASN A 56 -2.26 -3.93 -0.78
C ASN A 56 -1.41 -3.15 0.22
N SER A 57 -1.41 -1.82 0.15
CA SER A 57 -0.70 -0.96 1.10
C SER A 57 -1.29 -1.16 2.51
N LYS A 58 -0.59 -1.92 3.35
CA LYS A 58 -1.00 -2.19 4.75
C LYS A 58 -1.25 -0.89 5.51
N PHE A 59 -0.39 0.10 5.28
CA PHE A 59 -0.52 1.45 5.83
C PHE A 59 -1.87 2.08 5.47
N ALA A 60 -2.22 2.08 4.18
CA ALA A 60 -3.44 2.73 3.70
C ALA A 60 -4.70 2.00 4.21
N LEU A 61 -4.69 0.66 4.18
CA LEU A 61 -5.79 -0.15 4.71
C LEU A 61 -5.99 0.09 6.20
N ARG A 62 -4.90 0.16 6.98
CA ARG A 62 -4.94 0.40 8.42
C ARG A 62 -5.54 1.77 8.76
N TYR A 63 -4.92 2.85 8.28
CA TYR A 63 -5.39 4.20 8.62
C TYR A 63 -6.79 4.49 8.06
N ARG A 64 -7.16 3.93 6.91
CA ARG A 64 -8.51 4.12 6.36
C ARG A 64 -9.55 3.34 7.15
N GLY A 65 -9.22 2.13 7.58
CA GLY A 65 -10.07 1.32 8.47
C GLY A 65 -10.28 2.02 9.82
N ASP A 66 -9.19 2.51 10.42
CA ASP A 66 -9.24 3.25 11.68
C ASP A 66 -10.05 4.55 11.53
N ALA A 67 -9.90 5.27 10.42
CA ALA A 67 -10.68 6.48 10.12
C ALA A 67 -12.18 6.18 10.05
N TYR A 68 -12.57 5.13 9.30
CA TYR A 68 -13.97 4.71 9.24
C TYR A 68 -14.51 4.29 10.60
N TYR A 69 -13.71 3.57 11.41
CA TYR A 69 -14.10 3.17 12.76
C TYR A 69 -14.37 4.37 13.67
N LEU A 70 -13.49 5.37 13.65
CA LEU A 70 -13.62 6.60 14.46
C LEU A 70 -14.82 7.45 14.03
N MET A 71 -15.27 7.30 12.78
CA MET A 71 -16.50 7.90 12.26
C MET A 71 -17.74 7.00 12.45
N GLU A 72 -17.64 5.90 13.20
CA GLU A 72 -18.72 4.92 13.41
C GLU A 72 -19.22 4.23 12.13
N ARG A 73 -18.42 4.27 11.06
CA ARG A 73 -18.68 3.60 9.77
C ARG A 73 -18.12 2.19 9.77
N TYR A 74 -18.70 1.35 10.63
CA TYR A 74 -18.14 0.03 10.94
C TYR A 74 -18.08 -0.95 9.76
N LYS A 75 -19.03 -0.88 8.83
CA LYS A 75 -19.05 -1.77 7.66
C LYS A 75 -17.82 -1.55 6.78
N GLU A 76 -17.52 -0.30 6.48
CA GLU A 76 -16.36 0.09 5.69
C GLU A 76 -15.04 -0.19 6.41
N ALA A 77 -15.01 0.02 7.74
CA ALA A 77 -13.87 -0.32 8.58
C ALA A 77 -13.56 -1.84 8.51
N ILE A 78 -14.58 -2.68 8.71
CA ILE A 78 -14.44 -4.15 8.68
C ILE A 78 -13.91 -4.61 7.33
N ILE A 79 -14.43 -4.11 6.22
CA ILE A 79 -13.98 -4.50 4.87
C ILE A 79 -12.48 -4.19 4.70
N GLY A 80 -12.05 -3.00 5.10
CA GLY A 80 -10.64 -2.60 4.97
C GLY A 80 -9.71 -3.40 5.89
N LEU A 81 -10.10 -3.61 7.14
CA LEU A 81 -9.31 -4.30 8.15
C LEU A 81 -9.27 -5.82 7.93
N ALA A 82 -10.33 -6.43 7.40
CA ALA A 82 -10.32 -7.83 6.99
C ALA A 82 -9.30 -8.07 5.88
N LYS A 83 -9.28 -7.21 4.86
CA LYS A 83 -8.26 -7.28 3.80
C LYS A 83 -6.84 -7.13 4.35
N LEU A 84 -6.63 -6.25 5.32
CA LEU A 84 -5.33 -6.09 5.98
C LEU A 84 -4.89 -7.38 6.68
N LEU A 85 -5.80 -7.98 7.45
CA LEU A 85 -5.57 -9.24 8.15
C LEU A 85 -5.23 -10.37 7.18
N ASP A 86 -5.98 -10.50 6.08
CA ASP A 86 -5.71 -11.50 5.05
C ASP A 86 -4.28 -11.37 4.49
N ILE A 87 -3.81 -10.15 4.23
CA ILE A 87 -2.45 -9.90 3.75
C ILE A 87 -1.41 -10.28 4.81
N GLU A 88 -1.66 -9.97 6.09
CA GLU A 88 -0.73 -10.30 7.17
C GLU A 88 -0.63 -11.81 7.41
N ILE A 89 -1.77 -12.51 7.38
CA ILE A 89 -1.82 -13.97 7.49
C ILE A 89 -1.10 -14.61 6.29
N CYS A 90 -1.40 -14.20 5.06
CA CYS A 90 -0.74 -14.71 3.86
C CYS A 90 0.79 -14.51 3.93
N ASN A 91 1.25 -13.35 4.38
CA ASN A 91 2.68 -13.11 4.56
C ASN A 91 3.30 -14.04 5.61
N LYS A 92 2.63 -14.25 6.75
CA LYS A 92 3.13 -15.13 7.81
C LYS A 92 3.26 -16.59 7.32
N LEU A 93 2.24 -17.10 6.64
CA LEU A 93 2.24 -18.45 6.08
C LEU A 93 3.35 -18.63 5.03
N LEU A 94 3.63 -17.59 4.25
CA LEU A 94 4.70 -17.62 3.26
C LEU A 94 6.08 -17.75 3.93
N GLU A 95 6.36 -16.97 4.98
CA GLU A 95 7.61 -17.08 5.74
C GLU A 95 7.77 -18.46 6.37
N GLU A 96 6.71 -19.00 7.00
CA GLU A 96 6.71 -20.35 7.58
C GLU A 96 7.02 -21.42 6.52
N ALA A 97 6.40 -21.34 5.34
CA ALA A 97 6.67 -22.26 4.24
C ALA A 97 8.12 -22.14 3.72
N TYR A 98 8.68 -20.92 3.63
CA TYR A 98 10.08 -20.71 3.24
C TYR A 98 11.07 -21.32 4.24
N HIS A 99 10.80 -21.20 5.54
CA HIS A 99 11.63 -21.82 6.57
C HIS A 99 11.60 -23.35 6.48
N LEU A 100 10.41 -23.96 6.38
CA LEU A 100 10.25 -25.41 6.26
C LEU A 100 10.93 -25.98 5.01
N THR A 101 10.80 -25.29 3.87
CA THR A 101 11.44 -25.73 2.62
C THR A 101 12.96 -25.62 2.66
N LYS A 102 13.51 -24.58 3.30
CA LYS A 102 14.97 -24.43 3.47
C LYS A 102 15.56 -25.48 4.41
N GLU A 103 14.86 -25.82 5.49
CA GLU A 103 15.25 -26.91 6.38
C GLU A 103 15.23 -28.26 5.65
N ALA A 104 14.21 -28.52 4.83
CA ALA A 104 14.12 -29.76 4.06
C ALA A 104 15.17 -29.89 2.95
N LEU A 105 15.71 -28.77 2.44
CA LEU A 105 16.81 -28.76 1.44
C LEU A 105 18.21 -28.92 2.07
N LEU A 106 18.34 -28.80 3.38
CA LEU A 106 19.60 -28.93 4.12
C LEU A 106 19.81 -30.35 4.70
N ILE A 107 18.89 -31.28 4.43
CA ILE A 107 18.94 -32.70 4.77
C ILE A 107 19.06 -33.51 3.48
#